data_AF-A0A937LC68-F1
#
_entry.id   AF-A0A937LC68-F1
#
_cell.length_a   1.000
_cell.length_b   1.000
_cell.length_c   1.000
_cell.angle_alpha   90.00
_cell.angle_beta   90.00
_cell.angle_gamma   90.00
#
_symmetry.space_group_name_H-M   'P 1'
#
loop_
_entity.id
_entity.type
_entity.pdbx_description
1 polymer ?
#
loop_
_entity_poly.entity_id
_entity_poly.type
_entity_poly.pdbx_seq_one_letter_code
_entity_poly.pdbx_strand_id
1 'polypeptide(L)'
;MIRLLLLLCCLFGLIGRPVWASPGLCTGPVCADGITRSAKNHWQLVLRLNDQQGHREKVVMDCRAGVLSPMAGQVDRSYATAVGRRACRLAGESA
;
A
#
# COMPACT_ATOMS: atom_id res chain seq x y z
N MET A 1 9.51 27.45 37.90
CA MET A 1 8.18 27.21 37.29
C MET A 1 8.23 27.23 35.75
N ILE A 2 8.86 28.21 35.10
CA ILE A 2 9.01 28.28 33.63
C ILE A 2 9.73 27.07 33.00
N ARG A 3 10.78 26.53 33.64
CA ARG A 3 11.50 25.35 33.14
C ARG A 3 10.63 24.09 33.08
N LEU A 4 9.72 23.93 34.04
CA LEU A 4 8.77 22.80 34.06
C LEU A 4 7.74 22.93 32.94
N LEU A 5 7.31 24.16 32.64
CA LEU A 5 6.36 24.46 31.56
C LEU A 5 6.96 24.17 30.18
N LEU A 6 8.24 24.51 29.97
CA LEU A 6 8.97 24.22 28.73
C LEU A 6 9.18 22.72 28.51
N LEU A 7 9.50 21.99 29.59
CA LEU A 7 9.64 20.53 29.57
C LEU A 7 8.30 19.85 29.22
N LEU A 8 7.20 20.29 29.83
CA LEU A 8 5.86 19.79 29.52
C LEU A 8 5.46 20.07 28.06
N CYS A 9 5.77 21.26 27.54
CA CYS A 9 5.47 21.63 26.16
C CYS A 9 6.26 20.77 25.16
N CYS A 10 7.55 20.51 25.42
CA CYS A 10 8.36 19.60 24.62
C CYS A 10 7.83 18.16 24.65
N LEU A 11 7.40 17.69 25.84
CA LEU A 11 6.83 16.35 25.99
C LEU A 11 5.54 16.20 25.17
N PHE A 12 4.65 17.20 25.21
CA PHE A 12 3.41 17.20 24.43
C PHE A 12 3.67 17.24 22.91
N GLY A 13 4.69 17.99 22.45
CA GLY A 13 5.07 18.03 21.04
C GLY A 13 5.57 16.69 20.48
N LEU A 14 6.14 15.82 21.32
CA LEU A 14 6.60 14.48 20.93
C LEU A 14 5.47 13.45 20.81
N ILE A 15 4.42 13.59 21.61
CA ILE A 15 3.30 12.62 21.67
C ILE A 15 2.37 12.78 20.46
N GLY A 16 2.29 13.98 19.88
CA GLY A 16 1.37 14.33 18.79
C GLY A 16 1.92 14.18 17.37
N ARG A 17 2.97 13.39 17.13
CA ARG A 17 3.41 13.15 15.73
C ARG A 17 2.32 12.32 15.04
N PRO A 18 1.65 12.81 14.00
CA PRO A 18 0.71 11.99 13.24
C PRO A 18 1.51 10.84 12.64
N VAL A 19 1.40 9.65 13.23
CA VAL A 19 1.73 8.41 12.55
C VAL A 19 0.77 8.37 11.37
N TRP A 20 1.30 8.67 10.19
CA TRP A 20 0.62 8.32 8.96
C TRP A 20 0.44 6.82 9.04
N ALA A 21 -0.80 6.37 9.27
CA ALA A 21 -1.13 4.97 9.18
C ALA A 21 -0.53 4.49 7.86
N SER A 22 0.39 3.52 7.93
CA SER A 22 1.05 2.97 6.74
C SER A 22 -0.06 2.68 5.72
N PRO A 23 0.01 3.29 4.53
CA PRO A 23 -1.07 3.15 3.58
C PRO A 23 -0.97 1.72 3.03
N GLY A 24 -1.76 0.84 3.64
CA GLY A 24 -2.06 -0.52 3.22
C GLY A 24 -0.94 -1.57 3.34
N LEU A 25 -1.10 -2.62 2.53
CA LEU A 25 -0.40 -3.89 2.69
C LEU A 25 1.04 -3.75 2.17
N CYS A 26 2.02 -3.59 3.07
CA CYS A 26 3.43 -3.54 2.70
C CYS A 26 4.05 -4.95 2.67
N THR A 27 4.89 -5.21 1.68
CA THR A 27 5.76 -6.38 1.64
C THR A 27 7.07 -6.02 0.95
N GLY A 28 8.18 -6.25 1.66
CA GLY A 28 9.49 -5.78 1.21
C GLY A 28 9.54 -4.25 1.03
N PRO A 29 10.15 -3.73 -0.04
CA PRO A 29 10.28 -2.29 -0.29
C PRO A 29 9.01 -1.64 -0.86
N VAL A 30 7.97 -2.42 -1.17
CA VAL A 30 6.74 -1.94 -1.80
C VAL A 30 5.60 -1.87 -0.79
N CYS A 31 4.93 -0.73 -0.75
CA CYS A 31 3.69 -0.53 0.00
C CYS A 31 2.52 -0.27 -0.95
N ALA A 32 1.39 -0.92 -0.68
CA ALA A 32 0.18 -0.76 -1.47
C ALA A 32 -0.80 0.21 -0.80
N ASP A 33 -1.01 1.42 -1.34
CA ASP A 33 -1.80 2.46 -0.67
C ASP A 33 -3.31 2.16 -0.62
N GLY A 34 -3.81 1.29 -1.49
CA GLY A 34 -5.23 0.99 -1.57
C GLY A 34 -5.54 -0.14 -2.53
N ILE A 35 -6.63 -0.86 -2.24
CA ILE A 35 -7.15 -1.95 -3.06
C ILE A 35 -8.61 -1.63 -3.35
N THR A 36 -8.98 -1.61 -4.63
CA THR A 36 -10.37 -1.39 -5.07
C THR A 36 -10.79 -2.46 -6.06
N ARG A 37 -12.01 -2.97 -5.89
CA ARG A 37 -12.62 -3.99 -6.75
C ARG A 37 -13.43 -3.33 -7.88
N SER A 38 -13.31 -3.85 -9.09
CA SER A 38 -14.26 -3.50 -10.17
C SER A 38 -15.61 -4.19 -9.97
N ALA A 39 -16.70 -3.42 -10.00
CA ALA A 39 -18.08 -3.95 -9.89
C ALA A 39 -18.67 -4.43 -11.24
N LYS A 40 -18.03 -4.11 -12.38
CA LYS A 40 -18.57 -4.36 -13.74
C LYS A 40 -17.78 -5.37 -14.58
N ASN A 41 -16.55 -5.72 -14.21
CA ASN A 41 -15.68 -6.64 -14.97
C ASN A 41 -15.35 -7.89 -14.14
N HIS A 42 -14.68 -8.88 -14.75
CA HIS A 42 -13.96 -9.94 -14.01
C HIS A 42 -13.16 -9.31 -12.85
N TRP A 43 -12.96 -10.06 -11.75
CA TRP A 43 -12.38 -9.48 -10.55
C TRP A 43 -11.01 -8.90 -10.84
N GLN A 44 -10.98 -7.57 -10.79
CA GLN A 44 -9.79 -6.76 -10.96
C GLN A 44 -9.54 -6.02 -9.66
N LEU A 45 -8.31 -6.08 -9.19
CA LEU A 45 -7.86 -5.36 -8.00
C LEU A 45 -6.91 -4.25 -8.44
N VAL A 46 -7.34 -3.02 -8.23
CA VAL A 46 -6.50 -1.85 -8.49
C VAL A 46 -5.58 -1.65 -7.29
N LEU A 47 -4.28 -1.63 -7.51
CA LEU A 47 -3.27 -1.38 -6.49
C LEU A 47 -2.52 -0.08 -6.80
N ARG A 48 -2.25 0.70 -5.76
CA ARG A 48 -1.38 1.88 -5.81
C ARG A 48 -0.06 1.53 -5.15
N LEU A 49 1.03 1.49 -5.90
CA LEU A 49 2.35 1.09 -5.42
C LEU A 49 3.18 2.33 -5.10
N ASN A 50 3.99 2.22 -4.05
CA ASN A 50 5.02 3.18 -3.70
C ASN A 50 6.29 2.44 -3.25
N ASP A 51 7.46 2.95 -3.67
CA ASP A 51 8.77 2.44 -3.25
C ASP A 51 9.50 3.40 -2.31
N GLN A 52 10.69 3.01 -1.83
CA GLN A 52 11.51 3.82 -0.92
C GLN A 52 12.12 5.05 -1.58
N GLN A 53 12.08 5.15 -2.90
CA GLN A 53 12.60 6.27 -3.68
C GLN A 53 11.50 7.31 -3.97
N GLY A 54 10.25 6.99 -3.61
CA GLY A 54 9.08 7.86 -3.77
C GLY A 54 8.40 7.72 -5.13
N HIS A 55 8.77 6.72 -5.94
CA HIS A 55 8.08 6.43 -7.19
C HIS A 55 6.69 5.88 -6.89
N ARG A 56 5.69 6.34 -7.66
CA ARG A 56 4.30 5.93 -7.47
C ARG A 56 3.71 5.43 -8.77
N GLU A 57 3.13 4.24 -8.71
CA GLU A 57 2.49 3.62 -9.86
C GLU A 57 1.12 3.08 -9.52
N LYS A 58 0.22 3.08 -10.51
CA LYS A 58 -1.08 2.43 -10.41
C LYS A 58 -1.06 1.20 -11.30
N VAL A 59 -1.28 0.04 -10.70
CA VAL A 59 -1.36 -1.24 -11.41
C VAL A 59 -2.71 -1.89 -11.19
N VAL A 60 -3.11 -2.73 -12.13
CA VAL A 60 -4.33 -3.53 -12.05
C VAL A 60 -3.95 -5.00 -12.04
N MET A 61 -4.34 -5.71 -10.99
CA MET A 61 -4.27 -7.17 -10.95
C MET A 61 -5.50 -7.75 -11.63
N ASP A 62 -5.27 -8.57 -12.65
CA ASP A 62 -6.28 -9.47 -13.19
C ASP A 62 -6.26 -10.76 -12.38
N CYS A 63 -7.30 -11.01 -11.58
CA CYS A 63 -7.35 -12.19 -10.73
C CYS A 63 -7.54 -13.49 -11.50
N ARG A 64 -8.10 -13.45 -12.71
CA ARG A 64 -8.23 -14.63 -13.57
C ARG A 64 -6.86 -15.04 -14.13
N ALA A 65 -6.08 -14.07 -14.59
CA ALA A 65 -4.77 -14.34 -15.20
C ALA A 65 -3.62 -14.34 -14.17
N GLY A 66 -3.84 -13.83 -12.96
CA GLY A 66 -2.83 -13.77 -11.90
C GLY A 66 -1.64 -12.86 -12.24
N VAL A 67 -1.86 -11.85 -13.11
CA VAL A 67 -0.85 -10.91 -13.61
C VAL A 67 -1.24 -9.46 -13.38
N LEU A 68 -0.22 -8.61 -13.24
CA LEU A 68 -0.37 -7.17 -13.15
C LEU A 68 -0.30 -6.52 -14.54
N SER A 69 -1.07 -5.44 -14.70
CA SER A 69 -0.98 -4.52 -15.83
C SER A 69 -0.73 -3.09 -15.33
N PRO A 70 0.24 -2.36 -15.90
CA PRO A 70 1.24 -2.84 -16.86
C PRO A 70 2.24 -3.84 -16.23
N MET A 71 2.82 -4.73 -17.03
CA MET A 71 3.76 -5.77 -16.55
C MET A 71 5.14 -5.23 -16.17
N ALA A 72 5.51 -4.02 -16.61
CA ALA A 72 6.80 -3.39 -16.35
C ALA A 72 6.65 -1.88 -16.08
N GLY A 73 7.63 -1.32 -15.36
CA GLY A 73 7.67 0.05 -14.85
C GLY A 73 8.81 0.22 -13.83
N GLN A 74 8.89 1.40 -13.20
CA GLN A 74 9.95 1.80 -12.27
C GLN A 74 9.84 1.09 -10.91
N VAL A 75 8.62 0.88 -10.41
CA VAL A 75 8.40 0.18 -9.14
C VAL A 75 8.44 -1.34 -9.34
N ASP A 76 9.15 -2.05 -8.46
CA ASP A 76 9.21 -3.52 -8.49
C ASP A 76 7.82 -4.16 -8.34
N ARG A 77 7.50 -5.07 -9.26
CA ARG A 77 6.21 -5.76 -9.36
C ARG A 77 6.20 -7.13 -8.72
N SER A 78 7.35 -7.69 -8.37
CA SER A 78 7.42 -9.03 -7.77
C SER A 78 6.59 -9.09 -6.47
N TYR A 79 6.84 -8.11 -5.59
CA TYR A 79 6.09 -7.87 -4.36
C TYR A 79 4.61 -7.56 -4.62
N ALA A 80 4.30 -6.64 -5.53
CA ALA A 80 2.92 -6.29 -5.89
C ALA A 80 2.14 -7.48 -6.46
N THR A 81 2.79 -8.36 -7.23
CA THR A 81 2.19 -9.57 -7.80
C THR A 81 1.87 -10.56 -6.70
N ALA A 82 2.78 -10.76 -5.73
CA ALA A 82 2.52 -11.62 -4.58
C ALA A 82 1.34 -11.11 -3.73
N VAL A 83 1.28 -9.80 -3.47
CA VAL A 83 0.15 -9.16 -2.78
C VAL A 83 -1.14 -9.33 -3.55
N GLY A 84 -1.15 -9.01 -4.84
CA GLY A 84 -2.33 -9.11 -5.68
C GLY A 84 -2.86 -10.54 -5.75
N ARG A 85 -1.99 -11.55 -5.89
CA ARG A 85 -2.39 -12.97 -5.92
C ARG A 85 -2.99 -13.40 -4.59
N ARG A 86 -2.41 -12.95 -3.47
CA ARG A 86 -3.00 -13.20 -2.14
C ARG A 86 -4.36 -12.54 -2.00
N ALA A 87 -4.50 -11.30 -2.45
CA ALA A 87 -5.77 -10.56 -2.40
C ALA A 87 -6.85 -11.22 -3.26
N CYS A 88 -6.50 -11.72 -4.46
CA CYS A 88 -7.42 -12.50 -5.29
C CYS A 88 -7.93 -13.77 -4.57
N ARG A 89 -7.03 -14.53 -3.94
CA ARG A 89 -7.43 -15.70 -3.13
C ARG A 89 -8.37 -15.33 -1.99
N LEU A 90 -8.10 -14.24 -1.28
CA LEU A 90 -8.97 -13.75 -0.20
C LEU A 90 -10.33 -13.26 -0.71
N ALA A 91 -10.38 -12.80 -1.96
CA ALA A 91 -11.61 -12.41 -2.63
C ALA A 91 -12.44 -13.60 -3.15
N GLY A 92 -11.95 -14.84 -2.99
CA GLY A 92 -12.61 -16.04 -3.53
C GLY A 92 -12.32 -16.28 -5.02
N GLU A 93 -11.43 -15.49 -5.61
CA GLU A 93 -10.92 -15.72 -6.96
C GLU A 93 -9.79 -16.74 -6.88
N SER A 94 -10.17 -18.01 -6.82
CA SER A 94 -9.25 -19.14 -6.95
C SER A 94 -8.67 -19.12 -8.37
N ALA A 95 -7.35 -18.92 -8.46
CA ALA A 95 -6.58 -19.29 -9.65
C ALA A 95 -6.59 -20.80 -9.85
#